data_AF-A0A915N5S8-F1
#
_entry.id   AF-A0A915N5S8-F1
#
_cell.length_a   1.000
_cell.length_b   1.000
_cell.length_c   1.000
_cell.angle_alpha   90.00
_cell.angle_beta   90.00
_cell.angle_gamma   90.00
#
_symmetry.space_group_name_H-M   'P 1'
#
loop_
_entity.id
_entity.type
_entity.pdbx_description
1 polymer ?
#
loop_
_entity_poly.entity_id
_entity_poly.type
_entity_poly.pdbx_seq_one_letter_code
_entity_poly.pdbx_strand_id
1 'polypeptide(L)'
;HGLYTDCTRAERNPSPSRRLESFVEKSPLHCTYKFDQHALDNVEAQIHDIDSNAAAAEAEHHQFYGWQKAVLICMGLSLIAALFSCTMGLCAPCTPGCAVLHSTASFFAFLFSVVAASVFFFAAHRVDSRFVVGLVGTYEQQIGEAFYCYVISCLLLMLVFILSLIGAYHALRSSTIQANQTAACLARREQMAPLAGQWSESRNEKIVFGKTTV
;
A
#
# COMPACT_ATOMS: atom_id res chain seq x y z
N HIS A 1 -19.16 -7.11 9.38
CA HIS A 1 -18.81 -7.77 8.11
C HIS A 1 -17.30 -7.74 7.92
N GLY A 2 -16.68 -8.90 7.64
CA GLY A 2 -15.28 -9.00 7.20
C GLY A 2 -15.21 -9.50 5.76
N LEU A 3 -14.02 -9.45 5.15
CA LEU A 3 -13.83 -9.93 3.77
C LEU A 3 -13.95 -11.46 3.66
N TYR A 4 -13.63 -12.18 4.75
CA TYR A 4 -13.61 -13.64 4.78
C TYR A 4 -14.58 -14.26 5.79
N THR A 5 -14.96 -13.51 6.82
CA THR A 5 -15.81 -13.98 7.92
C THR A 5 -16.94 -13.01 8.16
N ASP A 6 -18.11 -13.58 8.45
CA ASP A 6 -19.26 -12.85 8.93
C ASP A 6 -19.51 -13.19 10.39
N CYS A 7 -19.26 -12.21 11.25
CA CYS A 7 -19.58 -12.32 12.66
C CYS A 7 -20.91 -11.64 12.92
N THR A 8 -21.87 -12.41 13.41
CA THR A 8 -23.16 -11.89 13.88
C THR A 8 -23.18 -11.91 15.40
N ARG A 9 -23.80 -10.88 15.96
CA ARG A 9 -24.08 -10.77 17.38
C ARG A 9 -25.51 -10.29 17.52
N ALA A 10 -26.29 -10.95 18.35
CA ALA A 10 -27.65 -10.53 18.64
C ALA A 10 -27.61 -9.26 19.50
N GLU A 11 -27.61 -8.09 18.86
CA GLU A 11 -27.80 -6.81 19.53
C GLU A 11 -29.31 -6.56 19.65
N ARG A 12 -29.88 -6.74 20.85
CA ARG A 12 -31.23 -6.24 21.16
C ARG A 12 -31.07 -4.85 21.74
N ASN A 13 -31.72 -3.85 21.13
CA ASN A 13 -31.83 -2.49 21.68
C ASN A 13 -32.20 -2.57 23.17
N PRO A 14 -31.29 -2.20 24.10
CA PRO A 14 -31.56 -2.38 25.51
C PRO A 14 -32.59 -1.33 25.95
N SER A 15 -33.68 -1.78 26.56
CA SER A 15 -34.39 -0.93 27.54
C SER A 15 -33.38 -0.53 28.64
N PRO A 16 -33.55 0.60 29.35
CA PRO A 16 -32.52 1.26 30.16
C PRO A 16 -32.27 0.52 31.49
N SER A 17 -31.88 -0.74 31.43
CA SER A 17 -31.60 -1.59 32.58
C SER A 17 -30.16 -2.08 32.51
N ARG A 18 -29.32 -1.49 33.37
CA ARG A 18 -27.86 -1.65 33.49
C ARG A 18 -27.38 -3.13 33.65
N ARG A 19 -28.29 -4.09 33.88
CA ARG A 19 -27.98 -5.54 33.89
C ARG A 19 -27.99 -6.19 32.51
N LEU A 20 -28.65 -5.60 31.51
CA LEU A 20 -28.77 -6.20 30.18
C LEU A 20 -27.53 -5.92 29.31
N GLU A 21 -26.89 -4.76 29.48
CA GLU A 21 -25.66 -4.41 28.76
C GLU A 21 -24.53 -5.42 29.01
N SER A 22 -24.34 -5.86 30.24
CA SER A 22 -23.31 -6.87 30.58
C SER A 22 -23.63 -8.29 30.09
N PHE A 23 -24.89 -8.58 29.74
CA PHE A 23 -25.32 -9.84 29.11
C PHE A 23 -25.21 -9.80 27.58
N VAL A 24 -25.52 -8.66 26.96
CA VAL A 24 -25.29 -8.43 25.53
C VAL A 24 -23.80 -8.50 25.23
N GLU A 25 -22.96 -7.89 26.07
CA GLU A 25 -21.49 -7.94 26.00
C GLU A 25 -20.89 -9.35 26.23
N LYS A 26 -21.66 -10.26 26.84
CA LYS A 26 -21.28 -11.68 27.05
C LYS A 26 -21.83 -12.66 26.00
N SER A 27 -22.72 -12.23 25.11
CA SER A 27 -23.25 -13.11 24.06
C SER A 27 -22.11 -13.45 23.09
N PRO A 28 -21.81 -14.75 22.86
CA PRO A 28 -20.67 -15.16 22.03
C PRO A 28 -20.86 -14.65 20.59
N LEU A 29 -19.81 -14.05 20.02
CA LEU A 29 -19.79 -13.71 18.60
C LEU A 29 -19.87 -15.01 17.79
N HIS A 30 -20.93 -15.17 17.00
CA HIS A 30 -21.02 -16.29 16.08
C HIS A 30 -20.42 -15.86 14.75
N CYS A 31 -19.18 -16.24 14.53
CA CYS A 31 -18.48 -16.00 13.27
C CYS A 31 -18.64 -17.22 12.37
N THR A 32 -19.33 -17.04 11.25
CA THR A 32 -19.37 -18.02 10.18
C THR A 32 -18.36 -17.64 9.11
N TYR A 33 -17.64 -18.64 8.60
CA TYR A 33 -16.75 -18.44 7.46
C TYR A 33 -17.62 -18.37 6.21
N LYS A 34 -17.41 -17.37 5.36
CA LYS A 34 -18.24 -17.21 4.15
C LYS A 34 -18.06 -18.35 3.12
N PHE A 35 -17.12 -19.26 3.38
CA PHE A 35 -16.69 -20.34 2.50
C PHE A 35 -16.89 -21.73 3.12
N ASP A 36 -17.71 -21.86 4.16
CA ASP A 36 -18.02 -23.17 4.74
C ASP A 36 -18.98 -23.95 3.83
N GLN A 37 -18.44 -24.94 3.12
CA GLN A 37 -19.21 -25.85 2.25
C GLN A 37 -20.33 -26.56 3.00
N HIS A 38 -20.13 -26.86 4.29
CA HIS A 38 -21.13 -27.56 5.08
C HIS A 38 -22.30 -26.66 5.50
N ALA A 39 -22.06 -25.34 5.61
CA ALA A 39 -23.11 -24.35 5.79
C ALA A 39 -23.87 -24.08 4.48
N LEU A 40 -23.16 -24.08 3.34
CA LEU A 40 -23.75 -23.99 2.00
C LEU A 40 -24.70 -25.16 1.71
N ASP A 41 -24.27 -26.40 1.98
CA ASP A 41 -25.11 -27.59 1.76
C ASP A 41 -26.39 -27.60 2.62
N ASN A 42 -26.32 -27.07 3.84
CA ASN A 42 -27.48 -26.94 4.73
C ASN A 42 -28.45 -25.84 4.27
N VAL A 43 -27.93 -24.75 3.69
CA VAL A 43 -28.75 -23.69 3.10
C VAL A 43 -29.41 -24.20 1.80
N GLU A 44 -28.67 -24.92 0.95
CA GLU A 44 -29.18 -25.60 -0.26
C GLU A 44 -30.33 -26.55 0.07
N ALA A 45 -30.19 -27.34 1.13
CA ALA A 45 -31.23 -28.28 1.59
C ALA A 45 -32.50 -27.59 2.11
N GLN A 46 -32.45 -26.30 2.48
CA GLN A 46 -33.61 -25.51 2.93
C GLN A 46 -34.25 -24.63 1.84
N ILE A 47 -33.70 -24.58 0.62
CA ILE A 47 -34.17 -23.74 -0.50
C ILE A 47 -35.37 -24.35 -1.26
N HIS A 48 -35.84 -25.54 -0.93
CA HIS A 48 -36.94 -26.18 -1.66
C HIS A 48 -38.33 -25.51 -1.43
N ASP A 49 -38.49 -24.55 -0.50
CA ASP A 49 -39.84 -24.06 -0.13
C ASP A 49 -40.02 -22.52 0.04
N ILE A 50 -39.06 -21.67 -0.36
CA ILE A 50 -39.20 -20.20 -0.18
C ILE A 50 -38.82 -19.43 -1.45
N ASP A 51 -39.77 -19.38 -2.39
CA ASP A 51 -39.75 -18.59 -3.65
C ASP A 51 -39.65 -17.06 -3.41
N SER A 52 -39.79 -16.58 -2.16
CA SER A 52 -39.71 -15.13 -1.86
C SER A 52 -38.29 -14.62 -1.59
N ASN A 53 -37.34 -15.50 -1.25
CA ASN A 53 -35.98 -15.13 -0.85
C ASN A 53 -34.91 -15.74 -1.78
N ALA A 54 -35.34 -16.34 -2.90
CA ALA A 54 -34.47 -16.91 -3.91
C ALA A 54 -33.40 -15.91 -4.40
N ALA A 55 -33.72 -14.61 -4.51
CA ALA A 55 -32.75 -13.59 -4.88
C ALA A 55 -31.64 -13.35 -3.83
N ALA A 56 -31.93 -13.55 -2.54
CA ALA A 56 -30.94 -13.46 -1.46
C ALA A 56 -30.11 -14.75 -1.34
N ALA A 57 -30.70 -15.90 -1.63
CA ALA A 57 -30.00 -17.19 -1.70
C ALA A 57 -29.11 -17.31 -2.96
N GLU A 58 -29.58 -16.83 -4.11
CA GLU A 58 -28.83 -16.76 -5.37
C GLU A 58 -27.69 -15.71 -5.28
N ALA A 59 -27.90 -14.66 -4.48
CA ALA A 59 -26.88 -13.68 -4.07
C ALA A 59 -25.78 -14.27 -3.15
N GLU A 60 -26.05 -15.35 -2.42
CA GLU A 60 -25.06 -16.11 -1.64
C GLU A 60 -24.35 -17.18 -2.50
N HIS A 61 -24.98 -17.64 -3.59
CA HIS A 61 -24.48 -18.72 -4.44
C HIS A 61 -23.40 -18.28 -5.46
N HIS A 62 -23.28 -16.98 -5.76
CA HIS A 62 -22.18 -16.44 -6.57
C HIS A 62 -21.00 -15.98 -5.70
N GLN A 63 -20.07 -16.91 -5.51
CA GLN A 63 -18.93 -16.95 -4.58
C GLN A 63 -18.01 -15.73 -4.44
N PHE A 64 -18.16 -14.63 -5.16
CA PHE A 64 -17.44 -13.37 -4.93
C PHE A 64 -18.07 -12.26 -5.78
N TYR A 65 -18.61 -11.21 -5.15
CA TYR A 65 -19.07 -10.03 -5.88
C TYR A 65 -17.91 -9.35 -6.62
N GLY A 66 -18.18 -8.76 -7.79
CA GLY A 66 -17.16 -8.08 -8.58
C GLY A 66 -16.40 -7.00 -7.80
N TRP A 67 -17.09 -6.29 -6.89
CA TRP A 67 -16.47 -5.28 -6.03
C TRP A 67 -15.50 -5.91 -5.01
N GLN A 68 -15.81 -7.08 -4.46
CA GLN A 68 -14.94 -7.80 -3.52
C GLN A 68 -13.66 -8.25 -4.23
N LYS A 69 -13.78 -8.78 -5.46
CA LYS A 69 -12.62 -9.13 -6.30
C LYS A 69 -11.77 -7.91 -6.62
N ALA A 70 -12.41 -6.80 -6.98
CA ALA A 70 -11.70 -5.55 -7.27
C ALA A 70 -10.92 -5.03 -6.06
N VAL A 71 -11.53 -5.03 -4.87
CA VAL A 71 -10.87 -4.63 -3.60
C VAL A 71 -9.68 -5.55 -3.31
N LEU A 72 -9.85 -6.87 -3.43
CA LEU A 72 -8.77 -7.85 -3.21
C LEU A 72 -7.59 -7.65 -4.16
N ILE A 73 -7.88 -7.46 -5.45
CA ILE A 73 -6.83 -7.24 -6.47
C ILE A 73 -6.09 -5.94 -6.19
N CYS A 74 -6.82 -4.84 -5.92
CA CYS A 74 -6.20 -3.55 -5.61
C CYS A 74 -5.36 -3.61 -4.32
N MET A 75 -5.87 -4.28 -3.28
CA MET A 75 -5.14 -4.47 -2.02
C MET A 75 -3.88 -5.34 -2.22
N GLY A 76 -3.96 -6.40 -3.04
CA GLY A 76 -2.82 -7.24 -3.40
C GLY A 76 -1.75 -6.48 -4.19
N LEU A 77 -2.14 -5.70 -5.19
CA LEU A 77 -1.23 -4.84 -5.95
C LEU A 77 -0.57 -3.78 -5.06
N SER A 78 -1.33 -3.17 -4.16
CA SER A 78 -0.82 -2.24 -3.15
C SER A 78 0.23 -2.90 -2.27
N LEU A 79 0.00 -4.14 -1.82
CA LEU A 79 0.93 -4.86 -0.96
C LEU A 79 2.24 -5.20 -1.70
N ILE A 80 2.16 -5.69 -2.94
CA ILE A 80 3.34 -5.99 -3.77
C ILE A 80 4.15 -4.71 -4.02
N ALA A 81 3.48 -3.61 -4.37
CA ALA A 81 4.12 -2.32 -4.57
C ALA A 81 4.77 -1.79 -3.28
N ALA A 82 4.12 -1.97 -2.12
CA ALA A 82 4.68 -1.58 -0.81
C ALA A 82 5.91 -2.41 -0.44
N LEU A 83 5.91 -3.73 -0.68
CA LEU A 83 7.07 -4.59 -0.45
C LEU A 83 8.25 -4.19 -1.35
N PHE A 84 7.99 -3.95 -2.63
CA PHE A 84 9.01 -3.45 -3.56
C PHE A 84 9.51 -2.06 -3.15
N SER A 85 8.63 -1.18 -2.69
CA SER A 85 9.00 0.12 -2.15
C SER A 85 9.90 -0.01 -0.92
N CYS A 86 9.61 -0.94 -0.02
CA CYS A 86 10.39 -1.17 1.19
C CYS A 86 11.83 -1.62 0.86
N THR A 87 11.99 -2.58 -0.07
CA THR A 87 13.33 -3.04 -0.48
C THR A 87 14.14 -1.93 -1.14
N MET A 88 13.52 -1.11 -2.01
CA MET A 88 14.19 0.05 -2.61
C MET A 88 14.49 1.16 -1.59
N GLY A 89 13.62 1.35 -0.60
CA GLY A 89 13.80 2.32 0.49
C GLY A 89 15.01 2.00 1.36
N LEU A 90 15.24 0.71 1.66
CA LEU A 90 16.44 0.26 2.38
C LEU A 90 17.73 0.52 1.59
N CYS A 91 17.66 0.45 0.26
CA CYS A 91 18.80 0.72 -0.63
C CYS A 91 18.92 2.19 -1.07
N ALA A 92 17.99 3.07 -0.67
CA ALA A 92 17.99 4.48 -1.02
C ALA A 92 19.29 5.26 -0.67
N PRO A 93 20.01 5.00 0.45
CA PRO A 93 21.26 5.70 0.73
C PRO A 93 22.43 5.24 -0.17
N CYS A 94 22.35 4.06 -0.77
CA CYS A 94 23.44 3.50 -1.57
C CYS A 94 23.47 4.07 -2.99
N THR A 95 22.30 4.32 -3.58
CA THR A 95 22.20 4.89 -4.93
C THR A 95 21.02 5.86 -5.05
N PRO A 96 21.19 7.02 -5.72
CA PRO A 96 20.11 7.98 -5.89
C PRO A 96 18.95 7.42 -6.73
N GLY A 97 19.22 6.43 -7.60
CA GLY A 97 18.18 5.72 -8.36
C GLY A 97 17.19 4.98 -7.47
N CYS A 98 17.66 4.31 -6.41
CA CYS A 98 16.78 3.61 -5.46
C CYS A 98 15.83 4.57 -4.73
N ALA A 99 16.25 5.80 -4.44
CA ALA A 99 15.38 6.81 -3.82
C ALA A 99 14.20 7.21 -4.73
N VAL A 100 14.45 7.34 -6.04
CA VAL A 100 13.39 7.62 -7.03
C VAL A 100 12.46 6.40 -7.18
N LEU A 101 13.01 5.20 -7.25
CA LEU A 101 12.22 3.96 -7.34
C LEU A 101 11.33 3.77 -6.09
N HIS A 102 11.85 4.02 -4.90
CA HIS A 102 11.08 4.01 -3.66
C HIS A 102 9.92 5.02 -3.70
N SER A 103 10.15 6.23 -4.22
CA SER A 103 9.10 7.25 -4.34
C SER A 103 8.01 6.88 -5.36
N THR A 104 8.40 6.36 -6.52
CA THR A 104 7.41 5.89 -7.52
C THR A 104 6.62 4.68 -7.03
N ALA A 105 7.26 3.71 -6.38
CA ALA A 105 6.59 2.52 -5.87
C ALA A 105 5.64 2.85 -4.71
N SER A 106 6.04 3.74 -3.78
CA SER A 106 5.16 4.19 -2.69
C SER A 106 3.95 4.97 -3.20
N PHE A 107 4.08 5.74 -4.28
CA PHE A 107 2.94 6.40 -4.94
C PHE A 107 1.91 5.38 -5.45
N PHE A 108 2.35 4.36 -6.19
CA PHE A 108 1.44 3.32 -6.69
C PHE A 108 0.81 2.50 -5.56
N ALA A 109 1.57 2.18 -4.52
CA ALA A 109 1.04 1.52 -3.33
C ALA A 109 -0.07 2.36 -2.69
N PHE A 110 0.16 3.66 -2.47
CA PHE A 110 -0.84 4.56 -1.93
C PHE A 110 -2.08 4.68 -2.83
N LEU A 111 -1.91 4.85 -4.15
CA LEU A 111 -3.03 4.94 -5.09
C LEU A 111 -3.93 3.70 -5.06
N PHE A 112 -3.34 2.50 -5.18
CA PHE A 112 -4.12 1.26 -5.15
C PHE A 112 -4.79 1.04 -3.79
N SER A 113 -4.15 1.45 -2.69
CA SER A 113 -4.75 1.38 -1.35
C SER A 113 -5.96 2.31 -1.20
N VAL A 114 -5.89 3.55 -1.71
CA VAL A 114 -7.02 4.49 -1.68
C VAL A 114 -8.16 4.02 -2.57
N VAL A 115 -7.87 3.48 -3.76
CA VAL A 115 -8.90 2.91 -4.63
C VAL A 115 -9.58 1.73 -3.95
N ALA A 116 -8.83 0.82 -3.32
CA ALA A 116 -9.39 -0.30 -2.57
C ALA A 116 -10.30 0.18 -1.42
N ALA A 117 -9.85 1.15 -0.63
CA ALA A 117 -10.63 1.72 0.46
C ALA A 117 -11.93 2.39 -0.04
N SER A 118 -11.85 3.12 -1.16
CA SER A 118 -12.99 3.83 -1.75
C SER A 118 -14.02 2.86 -2.30
N VAL A 119 -13.61 1.84 -3.06
CA VAL A 119 -14.52 0.82 -3.59
C VAL A 119 -15.21 0.06 -2.45
N PHE A 120 -14.47 -0.30 -1.39
CA PHE A 120 -15.05 -0.92 -0.20
C PHE A 120 -16.05 0.01 0.48
N PHE A 121 -15.70 1.29 0.67
CA PHE A 121 -16.56 2.27 1.33
C PHE A 121 -17.87 2.47 0.55
N PHE A 122 -17.81 2.67 -0.75
CA PHE A 122 -19.01 2.83 -1.58
C PHE A 122 -19.85 1.57 -1.65
N ALA A 123 -19.22 0.39 -1.72
CA ALA A 123 -19.95 -0.88 -1.69
C ALA A 123 -20.66 -1.08 -0.35
N ALA A 124 -20.00 -0.79 0.78
CA ALA A 124 -20.58 -0.91 2.11
C ALA A 124 -21.73 0.07 2.38
N HIS A 125 -21.73 1.25 1.75
CA HIS A 125 -22.80 2.25 1.89
C HIS A 125 -23.97 2.06 0.93
N ARG A 126 -23.88 1.10 0.00
CA ARG A 126 -24.99 0.79 -0.89
C ARG A 126 -26.15 0.23 -0.05
N VAL A 127 -27.37 0.70 -0.32
CA VAL A 127 -28.60 0.35 0.43
C VAL A 127 -28.77 -1.18 0.52
N ASP A 128 -28.51 -1.89 -0.58
CA ASP A 128 -28.59 -3.36 -0.67
C ASP A 128 -27.57 -4.09 0.22
N SER A 129 -26.47 -3.43 0.59
CA SER A 129 -25.41 -3.98 1.44
C SER A 129 -25.53 -3.51 2.90
N ARG A 130 -26.16 -2.36 3.13
CA ARG A 130 -26.41 -1.83 4.48
C ARG A 130 -27.59 -2.53 5.16
N PHE A 131 -28.64 -2.86 4.41
CA PHE A 131 -29.85 -3.48 4.95
C PHE A 131 -30.00 -4.89 4.40
N VAL A 132 -29.63 -5.87 5.21
CA VAL A 132 -29.80 -7.28 4.85
C VAL A 132 -31.16 -7.73 5.35
N VAL A 133 -32.03 -8.15 4.43
CA VAL A 133 -33.33 -8.75 4.76
C VAL A 133 -33.08 -10.19 5.21
N GLY A 134 -33.24 -10.47 6.50
CA GLY A 134 -33.20 -11.82 7.04
C GLY A 134 -34.59 -12.47 7.06
N LEU A 135 -34.64 -13.75 7.44
CA LEU A 135 -35.87 -14.54 7.56
C LEU A 135 -36.93 -13.90 8.48
N VAL A 136 -36.49 -13.08 9.44
CA VAL A 136 -37.34 -12.31 10.36
C VAL A 136 -36.77 -10.89 10.55
N GLY A 137 -37.00 -10.02 9.57
CA GLY A 137 -36.73 -8.57 9.65
C GLY A 137 -35.49 -8.09 8.90
N THR A 138 -35.25 -6.78 8.92
CA THR A 138 -34.10 -6.12 8.28
C THR A 138 -33.02 -5.83 9.30
N TYR A 139 -31.81 -6.35 9.08
CA TYR A 139 -30.64 -6.05 9.90
C TYR A 139 -29.82 -4.92 9.27
N GLU A 140 -29.40 -3.95 10.09
CA GLU A 140 -28.44 -2.93 9.66
C GLU A 140 -27.02 -3.43 9.87
N GLN A 141 -26.26 -3.55 8.79
CA GLN A 141 -24.88 -4.01 8.83
C GLN A 141 -23.93 -2.84 9.11
N GLN A 142 -23.15 -2.96 10.19
CA GLN A 142 -22.11 -1.98 10.52
C GLN A 142 -20.75 -2.36 9.91
N ILE A 143 -19.95 -1.33 9.61
CA ILE A 143 -18.58 -1.47 9.10
C ILE A 143 -17.69 -2.05 10.20
N GLY A 144 -16.89 -3.06 9.87
CA GLY A 144 -15.99 -3.69 10.84
C GLY A 144 -14.75 -2.86 11.14
N GLU A 145 -14.19 -3.05 12.34
CA GLU A 145 -12.99 -2.35 12.84
C GLU A 145 -11.76 -2.46 11.91
N ALA A 146 -11.65 -3.56 11.16
CA ALA A 146 -10.58 -3.76 10.19
C ALA A 146 -10.52 -2.66 9.12
N PHE A 147 -11.65 -2.07 8.76
CA PHE A 147 -11.70 -0.96 7.81
C PHE A 147 -11.01 0.29 8.37
N TYR A 148 -11.23 0.64 9.64
CA TYR A 148 -10.58 1.79 10.25
C TYR A 148 -9.07 1.61 10.35
N CYS A 149 -8.61 0.41 10.71
CA CYS A 149 -7.18 0.07 10.69
C CYS A 149 -6.60 0.21 9.27
N TYR A 150 -7.34 -0.20 8.24
CA TYR A 150 -6.93 -0.04 6.85
C TYR A 150 -6.86 1.44 6.41
N VAL A 151 -7.82 2.28 6.82
CA VAL A 151 -7.81 3.73 6.56
C VAL A 151 -6.61 4.41 7.23
N ILE A 152 -6.31 4.06 8.48
CA ILE A 152 -5.10 4.54 9.17
C ILE A 152 -3.85 4.11 8.39
N SER A 153 -3.79 2.88 7.91
CA SER A 153 -2.69 2.39 7.08
C SER A 153 -2.53 3.19 5.78
N CYS A 154 -3.64 3.61 5.16
CA CYS A 154 -3.61 4.49 3.98
C CYS A 154 -3.01 5.87 4.31
N LEU A 155 -3.36 6.45 5.46
CA LEU A 155 -2.78 7.73 5.92
C LEU A 155 -1.27 7.60 6.19
N LEU A 156 -0.83 6.49 6.77
CA LEU A 156 0.60 6.22 6.95
C LEU A 156 1.32 6.05 5.61
N LEU A 157 0.72 5.34 4.64
CA LEU A 157 1.27 5.24 3.28
C LEU A 157 1.39 6.61 2.59
N MET A 158 0.43 7.51 2.80
CA MET A 158 0.51 8.89 2.33
C MET A 158 1.72 9.62 2.93
N LEU A 159 1.95 9.49 4.24
CA LEU A 159 3.11 10.10 4.90
C LEU A 159 4.43 9.51 4.37
N VAL A 160 4.51 8.19 4.19
CA VAL A 160 5.67 7.53 3.59
C VAL A 160 5.93 8.08 2.19
N PHE A 161 4.90 8.25 1.37
CA PHE A 161 5.04 8.84 0.05
C PHE A 161 5.58 10.28 0.11
N ILE A 162 5.05 11.14 0.99
CA ILE A 162 5.56 12.52 1.16
C ILE A 162 7.03 12.52 1.58
N LEU A 163 7.41 11.69 2.55
CA LEU A 163 8.80 11.58 3.00
C LEU A 163 9.71 11.02 1.89
N SER A 164 9.22 10.08 1.09
CA SER A 164 9.95 9.53 -0.05
C SER A 164 10.25 10.60 -1.11
N LEU A 165 9.32 11.54 -1.36
CA LEU A 165 9.52 12.64 -2.30
C LEU A 165 10.62 13.59 -1.80
N ILE A 166 10.59 13.92 -0.51
CA ILE A 166 11.63 14.76 0.12
C ILE A 166 12.99 14.05 0.02
N GLY A 167 13.03 12.75 0.34
CA GLY A 167 14.23 11.93 0.24
C GLY A 167 14.79 11.86 -1.19
N ALA A 168 13.93 11.61 -2.19
CA ALA A 168 14.31 11.58 -3.59
C ALA A 168 14.81 12.94 -4.08
N TYR A 169 14.15 14.04 -3.69
CA TYR A 169 14.59 15.39 -4.00
C TYR A 169 16.00 15.67 -3.44
N HIS A 170 16.24 15.30 -2.18
CA HIS A 170 17.55 15.50 -1.55
C HIS A 170 18.63 14.63 -2.20
N ALA A 171 18.31 13.37 -2.54
CA ALA A 171 19.22 12.45 -3.21
C ALA A 171 19.62 12.97 -4.61
N LEU A 172 18.65 13.43 -5.41
CA LEU A 172 18.89 13.99 -6.74
C LEU A 172 19.68 15.31 -6.68
N ARG A 173 19.38 16.17 -5.69
CA ARG A 173 20.14 17.40 -5.48
C ARG A 173 21.59 17.10 -5.14
N SER A 174 21.84 16.15 -4.23
CA SER A 174 23.19 15.73 -3.85
C SER A 174 23.97 15.17 -5.04
N SER A 175 23.35 14.27 -5.83
CA SER A 175 24.01 13.71 -7.02
C SER A 175 24.34 14.76 -8.07
N THR A 176 23.47 15.75 -8.26
CA THR A 176 23.71 16.86 -9.21
C THR A 176 24.89 17.74 -8.78
N ILE A 177 24.98 18.07 -7.48
CA ILE A 177 26.11 18.84 -6.94
C ILE A 177 27.42 18.07 -7.16
N GLN A 178 27.43 16.76 -6.86
CA GLN A 178 28.61 15.93 -7.04
C GLN A 178 29.02 15.80 -8.51
N ALA A 179 28.06 15.66 -9.43
CA ALA A 179 28.32 15.63 -10.87
C ALA A 179 28.92 16.94 -11.40
N ASN A 180 28.43 18.09 -10.92
CA ASN A 180 28.99 19.40 -11.30
C ASN A 180 30.42 19.57 -10.77
N GLN A 181 30.72 19.09 -9.56
CA GLN A 181 32.07 19.14 -9.00
C GLN A 181 33.05 18.24 -9.76
N THR A 182 32.64 17.03 -10.14
CA THR A 182 33.49 16.13 -10.93
C THR A 182 33.74 16.68 -12.34
N ALA A 183 32.70 17.22 -13.00
CA ALA A 183 32.84 17.89 -14.29
C ALA A 183 33.80 19.10 -14.21
N ALA A 184 33.67 19.94 -13.18
CA ALA A 184 34.58 21.07 -12.96
C ALA A 184 36.03 20.62 -12.69
N CYS A 185 36.22 19.52 -11.96
CA CYS A 185 37.54 18.95 -11.71
C CYS A 185 38.19 18.40 -13.00
N LEU A 186 37.42 17.69 -13.83
CA LEU A 186 37.87 17.19 -15.13
C LEU A 186 38.24 18.34 -16.08
N ALA A 187 37.39 19.36 -16.20
CA ALA A 187 37.67 20.54 -17.01
C ALA A 187 38.95 21.27 -16.55
N ARG A 188 39.16 21.37 -15.22
CA ARG A 188 40.39 21.95 -14.66
C ARG A 188 41.62 21.08 -14.97
N ARG A 189 41.50 19.75 -14.94
CA ARG A 189 42.60 18.83 -15.28
C ARG A 189 42.99 18.96 -16.75
N GLU A 190 42.03 19.11 -17.66
CA GLU A 190 42.29 19.33 -19.09
C GLU A 190 43.03 20.66 -19.33
N GLN A 191 42.67 21.73 -18.61
CA GLN A 191 43.36 23.02 -18.72
C GLN A 191 44.82 22.98 -18.22
N MET A 192 45.15 22.13 -17.24
CA MET A 192 46.51 22.00 -16.72
C MET A 192 47.40 21.03 -17.53
N ALA A 193 46.83 20.16 -18.35
CA ALA A 193 47.57 19.20 -19.18
C ALA A 193 48.60 19.84 -20.14
N PRO A 194 48.30 20.93 -20.89
CA PRO A 194 49.29 21.56 -21.77
C PRO A 194 50.43 22.28 -21.01
N LEU A 195 50.15 22.81 -19.81
CA LEU A 195 51.16 23.47 -18.97
C LEU A 195 52.17 22.47 -18.40
N ALA A 196 51.74 21.24 -18.09
CA ALA A 196 52.64 20.16 -17.64
C ALA A 196 53.59 19.69 -18.76
N GLY A 197 53.12 19.68 -20.02
CA GLY A 197 53.96 19.42 -21.20
C GLY A 197 55.06 20.47 -21.39
N GLN A 198 54.70 21.76 -21.33
CA GLN A 198 55.68 22.86 -21.43
C GLN A 198 56.70 22.87 -20.29
N TRP A 199 56.29 22.51 -19.06
CA TRP A 199 57.20 22.38 -17.92
C TRP A 199 58.17 21.21 -18.03
N SER A 200 57.77 20.11 -18.70
CA SER A 200 58.64 18.96 -18.98
C SER A 200 59.71 19.33 -20.03
N GLU A 201 59.31 20.05 -21.07
CA GLU A 201 60.19 20.45 -22.16
C GLU A 201 61.24 21.48 -21.71
N SER A 202 60.81 22.49 -20.94
CA SER A 202 61.72 23.49 -20.35
C SER A 202 62.71 22.91 -19.33
N ARG A 203 62.37 21.78 -18.68
CA ARG A 203 63.27 21.10 -17.74
C ARG A 203 64.32 20.25 -18.46
N ASN A 204 63.96 19.63 -19.59
CA ASN A 204 64.92 18.89 -20.42
C ASN A 204 65.94 19.81 -21.09
N GLU A 205 65.53 21.01 -21.54
CA GLU A 205 66.45 22.01 -22.09
C GLU A 205 67.52 22.46 -21.09
N LYS A 206 67.15 22.62 -19.81
CA LYS A 206 68.09 23.00 -18.74
C LYS A 206 69.03 21.88 -18.31
N ILE A 207 68.67 20.60 -18.48
CA ILE A 207 69.53 19.47 -18.12
C ILE A 207 70.59 19.20 -19.20
N VAL A 208 70.32 19.51 -20.48
CA VAL A 208 71.30 19.33 -21.57
C VAL A 208 72.42 20.39 -21.51
N PHE A 209 72.15 21.60 -21.01
CA PHE A 209 73.16 22.66 -20.85
C PHE A 209 74.06 22.54 -19.59
N GLY A 210 73.88 21.49 -18.76
CA GLY A 210 74.62 21.30 -17.52
C GLY A 210 75.84 20.36 -17.56
N LYS A 211 76.25 19.86 -18.75
CA LYS A 211 77.48 19.06 -18.89
C LYS A 211 78.63 19.93 -19.40
N THR A 212 79.17 20.77 -18.52
CA THR A 212 80.48 21.41 -18.74
C THR A 212 81.55 20.56 -18.06
N THR A 213 82.40 19.99 -18.92
CA THR A 213 83.79 19.55 -18.70
C THR A 213 84.42 19.90 -17.35
N VAL A 214 84.85 18.87 -16.63
CA VAL A 214 86.17 18.80 -15.96
C VAL A 214 86.73 17.40 -16.20
#